data_AF-A0A9X3MTI0-F1
#
_entry.id   AF-A0A9X3MTI0-F1
#
_cell.length_a   1.000
_cell.length_b   1.000
_cell.length_c   1.000
_cell.angle_alpha   90.00
_cell.angle_beta   90.00
_cell.angle_gamma   90.00
#
_symmetry.space_group_name_H-M   'P 1'
#
loop_
_entity.id
_entity.type
_entity.pdbx_description
1 polymer ?
#
loop_
_entity_poly.entity_id
_entity_poly.type
_entity_poly.pdbx_seq_one_letter_code
_entity_poly.pdbx_strand_id
1 'polypeptide(L)'
;MRRRTAERERQPEREDEAPATAVAPPAAVITRLQQTAGNHAVAAFLTRQPAEATAGPAPGELDTEPHEGGDASGLLALLGPQEDSTFDAVPELADQADQAAAPQLEADPVADWMAKAPTTNAEYAQWIVDGVTHGFVLWTGKDSKAQMEKLAAGEKVGSTDPSKAEILGALKTIRALVSAKATKWTGDKTKAKETIGVGSFIRGASPHDGRAIDINKLDWTGTNGPVQVEEALRALPAGSYGIGLPFQGQFFPKDEWLDERKKAAVAAAGEGGTPAAITEASLQKWVGTRYTATYADGKWVDAKTSGQAIDRLKSATLKAAITELNGKGYKIYVFPDNDNHIHIQNP
;
A
#
# COMPACT_ATOMS: atom_id res chain seq x y z
N MET A 1 38.88 10.76 -62.82
CA MET A 1 38.64 10.16 -64.15
C MET A 1 39.30 8.78 -64.18
N ARG A 2 38.77 7.78 -64.92
CA ARG A 2 38.92 6.31 -64.68
C ARG A 2 38.04 5.88 -63.46
N ARG A 3 37.14 4.88 -63.47
CA ARG A 3 36.98 3.52 -64.11
C ARG A 3 37.85 2.43 -63.46
N ARG A 4 37.42 1.18 -63.21
CA ARG A 4 36.06 0.53 -63.24
C ARG A 4 35.48 0.52 -61.77
N THR A 5 34.70 -0.40 -61.16
CA THR A 5 34.06 -1.73 -61.48
C THR A 5 32.85 -1.95 -60.54
N ALA A 6 31.97 -2.94 -60.79
CA ALA A 6 30.93 -3.39 -59.86
C ALA A 6 30.51 -4.86 -60.11
N GLU A 7 30.24 -5.60 -59.03
CA GLU A 7 29.55 -6.91 -58.88
C GLU A 7 29.21 -6.99 -57.36
N ARG A 8 28.01 -7.29 -56.84
CA ARG A 8 26.81 -8.06 -57.25
C ARG A 8 26.96 -9.58 -57.03
N GLU A 9 25.83 -10.21 -56.71
CA GLU A 9 25.64 -11.61 -56.24
C GLU A 9 25.88 -11.81 -54.72
N ARG A 10 25.10 -12.62 -53.98
CA ARG A 10 23.81 -13.29 -54.24
C ARG A 10 23.09 -13.54 -52.90
N GLN A 11 21.75 -13.43 -52.85
CA GLN A 11 20.94 -14.09 -51.81
C GLN A 11 20.64 -15.54 -52.24
N PRO A 12 20.43 -16.45 -51.27
CA PRO A 12 19.44 -17.52 -51.38
C PRO A 12 18.26 -17.27 -50.44
N GLU A 13 17.05 -17.58 -50.90
CA GLU A 13 15.82 -17.56 -50.12
C GLU A 13 15.66 -18.88 -49.33
N ARG A 14 15.23 -18.80 -48.07
CA ARG A 14 14.69 -19.89 -47.22
C ARG A 14 14.02 -19.28 -45.99
N GLU A 15 12.95 -19.82 -45.43
CA GLU A 15 11.90 -20.76 -45.90
C GLU A 15 10.69 -20.53 -44.95
N ASP A 16 9.44 -20.75 -45.39
CA ASP A 16 8.27 -20.39 -44.58
C ASP A 16 8.07 -21.32 -43.36
N GLU A 17 8.33 -20.82 -42.14
CA GLU A 17 7.83 -21.45 -40.92
C GLU A 17 6.43 -20.92 -40.56
N ALA A 18 5.45 -21.83 -40.52
CA ALA A 18 4.07 -21.51 -40.17
C ALA A 18 3.91 -21.12 -38.69
N PRO A 19 2.95 -20.23 -38.34
CA PRO A 19 2.78 -19.78 -36.95
C PRO A 19 2.35 -20.92 -36.02
N ALA A 20 3.15 -21.17 -34.99
CA ALA A 20 2.84 -22.16 -33.97
C ALA A 20 1.52 -21.81 -33.25
N THR A 21 0.60 -22.77 -33.18
CA THR A 21 -0.69 -22.62 -32.50
C THR A 21 -0.50 -22.47 -30.99
N ALA A 22 -0.97 -21.35 -30.44
CA ALA A 22 -0.89 -21.07 -29.01
C ALA A 22 -1.80 -22.03 -28.21
N VAL A 23 -1.21 -23.03 -27.57
CA VAL A 23 -1.92 -23.92 -26.63
C VAL A 23 -2.25 -23.13 -25.37
N ALA A 24 -3.54 -22.96 -25.07
CA ALA A 24 -3.99 -22.32 -23.84
C ALA A 24 -3.60 -23.18 -22.62
N PRO A 25 -3.08 -22.58 -21.53
CA PRO A 25 -2.72 -23.33 -20.32
C PRO A 25 -3.98 -23.89 -19.64
N PRO A 26 -3.95 -25.14 -19.13
CA PRO A 26 -5.11 -25.73 -18.47
C PRO A 26 -5.43 -25.02 -17.15
N ALA A 27 -6.73 -24.83 -16.88
CA ALA A 27 -7.23 -24.07 -15.73
C ALA A 27 -6.76 -24.58 -14.34
N ALA A 28 -6.24 -25.81 -14.26
CA ALA A 28 -5.74 -26.45 -13.04
C ALA A 28 -4.56 -25.72 -12.37
N VAL A 29 -3.85 -24.83 -13.06
CA VAL A 29 -2.72 -24.07 -12.47
C VAL A 29 -3.21 -22.94 -11.54
N ILE A 30 -4.33 -22.29 -11.87
CA ILE A 30 -4.85 -21.14 -11.10
C ILE A 30 -5.37 -21.60 -9.73
N THR A 31 -6.12 -22.71 -9.67
CA THR A 31 -6.68 -23.26 -8.43
C THR A 31 -5.62 -23.63 -7.39
N ARG A 32 -4.40 -23.99 -7.82
CA ARG A 32 -3.32 -24.41 -6.91
C ARG A 32 -2.55 -23.25 -6.27
N LEU A 33 -2.73 -22.03 -6.76
CA LEU A 33 -2.11 -20.81 -6.20
C LEU A 33 -2.97 -20.13 -5.12
N GLN A 34 -4.24 -20.52 -4.97
CA GLN A 34 -5.16 -19.92 -4.00
C GLN A 34 -5.19 -20.59 -2.61
N GLN A 35 -4.38 -21.64 -2.37
CA GLN A 35 -4.41 -22.43 -1.12
C GLN A 35 -3.16 -22.32 -0.22
N THR A 36 -2.12 -21.56 -0.60
CA THR A 36 -0.86 -21.47 0.18
C THR A 36 -0.49 -20.05 0.66
N ALA A 37 -1.33 -19.04 0.39
CA ALA A 37 -1.14 -17.67 0.85
C ALA A 37 -1.54 -17.48 2.34
N GLY A 38 -0.92 -18.25 3.25
CA GLY A 38 -1.28 -18.28 4.67
C GLY A 38 -0.11 -18.46 5.64
N ASN A 39 0.13 -17.43 6.45
CA ASN A 39 0.69 -17.45 7.82
C ASN A 39 2.04 -18.14 8.16
N HIS A 40 2.83 -18.64 7.21
CA HIS A 40 4.14 -19.24 7.54
C HIS A 40 5.11 -18.29 8.29
N ALA A 41 5.04 -16.99 8.01
CA ALA A 41 5.83 -15.96 8.72
C ALA A 41 5.30 -15.64 10.13
N VAL A 42 4.01 -15.87 10.41
CA VAL A 42 3.38 -15.61 11.72
C VAL A 42 3.61 -16.80 12.65
N ALA A 43 3.50 -18.03 12.14
CA ALA A 43 3.80 -19.25 12.90
C ALA A 43 5.25 -19.28 13.42
N ALA A 44 6.20 -18.76 12.66
CA ALA A 44 7.61 -18.66 13.06
C ALA A 44 7.89 -17.58 14.13
N PHE A 45 6.96 -16.66 14.38
CA PHE A 45 7.08 -15.63 15.42
C PHE A 45 6.48 -16.10 16.76
N LEU A 46 5.37 -16.86 16.71
CA LEU A 46 4.64 -17.35 17.89
C LEU A 46 5.27 -18.60 18.55
N THR A 47 6.26 -19.22 17.92
CA THR A 47 6.87 -20.49 18.39
C THR A 47 8.18 -20.31 19.16
N ARG A 48 8.57 -19.07 19.52
CA ARG A 48 9.77 -18.78 20.31
C ARG A 48 9.45 -18.50 21.79
N GLN A 49 9.26 -19.55 22.57
CA GLN A 49 9.52 -19.46 24.01
C GLN A 49 11.05 -19.33 24.23
N PRO A 50 11.52 -18.41 25.09
CA PRO A 50 12.90 -18.42 25.55
C PRO A 50 13.10 -19.51 26.61
N ALA A 51 14.09 -20.37 26.42
CA ALA A 51 14.55 -21.28 27.47
C ALA A 51 15.44 -20.55 28.50
N GLU A 52 15.53 -21.13 29.69
CA GLU A 52 15.94 -20.48 30.94
C GLU A 52 17.43 -20.06 31.03
N ALA A 53 17.70 -19.12 31.93
CA ALA A 53 19.00 -18.94 32.58
C ALA A 53 18.86 -19.33 34.07
N THR A 54 19.84 -20.05 34.61
CA THR A 54 19.72 -20.80 35.88
C THR A 54 20.31 -20.08 37.10
N ALA A 55 19.60 -20.09 38.24
CA ALA A 55 20.18 -19.98 39.60
C ALA A 55 19.15 -20.19 40.74
N GLY A 56 19.46 -21.07 41.71
CA GLY A 56 18.95 -21.01 43.10
C GLY A 56 17.63 -21.75 43.44
N PRO A 57 17.56 -22.55 44.52
CA PRO A 57 16.35 -23.31 44.89
C PRO A 57 15.67 -22.93 46.22
N ALA A 58 14.32 -22.98 46.21
CA ALA A 58 13.40 -23.48 47.26
C ALA A 58 13.36 -22.83 48.68
N PRO A 59 12.34 -23.14 49.52
CA PRO A 59 11.05 -23.80 49.26
C PRO A 59 9.80 -22.94 49.63
N GLY A 60 8.62 -23.39 49.21
CA GLY A 60 7.31 -22.94 49.69
C GLY A 60 6.21 -23.83 49.12
N GLU A 61 5.32 -24.33 49.97
CA GLU A 61 4.26 -25.28 49.58
C GLU A 61 3.18 -24.62 48.73
N LEU A 62 2.58 -25.39 47.81
CA LEU A 62 1.13 -25.57 47.80
C LEU A 62 0.76 -26.88 47.08
N ASP A 63 -0.21 -27.58 47.66
CA ASP A 63 -0.73 -28.89 47.24
C ASP A 63 -2.13 -28.72 46.64
N THR A 64 -2.41 -29.38 45.50
CA THR A 64 -3.69 -30.04 45.18
C THR A 64 -3.66 -30.68 43.78
N GLU A 65 -4.20 -31.90 43.69
CA GLU A 65 -4.38 -32.67 42.44
C GLU A 65 -5.71 -32.36 41.70
N PRO A 66 -5.89 -32.81 40.44
CA PRO A 66 -6.84 -32.21 39.50
C PRO A 66 -8.30 -32.67 39.67
N HIS A 67 -9.19 -32.04 38.90
CA HIS A 67 -10.56 -32.50 38.70
C HIS A 67 -10.81 -32.78 37.21
N GLU A 68 -11.33 -33.97 36.93
CA GLU A 68 -11.75 -34.39 35.59
C GLU A 68 -13.09 -33.72 35.18
N GLY A 69 -13.46 -33.85 33.91
CA GLY A 69 -14.62 -33.15 33.34
C GLY A 69 -15.98 -33.74 33.70
N GLY A 70 -17.02 -32.92 33.52
CA GLY A 70 -18.42 -33.32 33.45
C GLY A 70 -19.05 -32.78 32.16
N ASP A 71 -19.97 -33.53 31.56
CA ASP A 71 -20.50 -33.27 30.21
C ASP A 71 -21.88 -32.60 30.18
N ALA A 72 -22.41 -32.39 28.98
CA ALA A 72 -23.63 -31.63 28.74
C ALA A 72 -24.86 -32.56 28.63
N SER A 73 -25.62 -32.69 29.72
CA SER A 73 -26.96 -33.29 29.71
C SER A 73 -27.84 -32.73 30.84
N GLY A 74 -28.59 -31.67 30.56
CA GLY A 74 -29.39 -30.98 31.59
C GLY A 74 -30.46 -30.00 31.09
N LEU A 75 -31.01 -30.19 29.88
CA LEU A 75 -31.91 -29.20 29.25
C LEU A 75 -33.12 -29.85 28.55
N LEU A 76 -33.82 -30.76 29.23
CA LEU A 76 -35.06 -31.38 28.73
C LEU A 76 -35.96 -31.98 29.84
N ALA A 77 -36.12 -31.26 30.96
CA ALA A 77 -36.82 -31.75 32.16
C ALA A 77 -37.74 -30.70 32.84
N LEU A 78 -38.37 -29.80 32.08
CA LEU A 78 -39.25 -28.76 32.63
C LEU A 78 -40.56 -28.55 31.84
N LEU A 79 -41.24 -29.64 31.49
CA LEU A 79 -42.60 -29.64 30.94
C LEU A 79 -43.48 -30.62 31.71
N GLY A 80 -44.06 -30.17 32.82
CA GLY A 80 -45.18 -30.83 33.48
C GLY A 80 -46.50 -30.22 33.01
N PRO A 81 -47.61 -30.99 32.95
CA PRO A 81 -48.93 -30.43 32.65
C PRO A 81 -49.48 -29.65 33.85
N GLN A 82 -50.28 -28.61 33.58
CA GLN A 82 -51.21 -28.04 34.55
C GLN A 82 -52.62 -27.98 33.96
N GLU A 83 -53.59 -27.97 34.86
CA GLU A 83 -54.99 -28.35 34.62
C GLU A 83 -55.89 -27.15 34.28
N ASP A 84 -57.13 -27.44 33.88
CA ASP A 84 -58.16 -26.44 33.62
C ASP A 84 -58.34 -25.47 34.80
N SER A 85 -58.53 -24.19 34.46
CA SER A 85 -58.94 -23.15 35.41
C SER A 85 -59.82 -22.14 34.68
N THR A 86 -61.12 -22.21 34.94
CA THR A 86 -62.12 -21.29 34.38
C THR A 86 -61.84 -19.86 34.85
N PHE A 87 -61.68 -18.93 33.90
CA PHE A 87 -61.45 -17.51 34.21
C PHE A 87 -62.70 -16.68 33.93
N ASP A 88 -63.07 -15.84 34.90
CA ASP A 88 -64.23 -14.96 34.84
C ASP A 88 -64.01 -13.72 33.96
N ALA A 89 -65.08 -12.96 33.73
CA ALA A 89 -65.16 -11.89 32.73
C ALA A 89 -64.06 -10.81 32.82
N VAL A 90 -63.48 -10.47 31.67
CA VAL A 90 -62.50 -9.40 31.50
C VAL A 90 -63.24 -8.06 31.29
N PRO A 91 -62.89 -6.98 32.03
CA PRO A 91 -63.41 -5.64 31.76
C PRO A 91 -62.75 -5.03 30.51
N GLU A 92 -63.51 -4.22 29.77
CA GLU A 92 -63.09 -3.59 28.51
C GLU A 92 -61.97 -2.56 28.73
N LEU A 93 -60.72 -3.00 28.59
CA LEU A 93 -59.52 -2.15 28.59
C LEU A 93 -59.39 -1.45 27.23
N ALA A 94 -59.46 -0.12 27.23
CA ALA A 94 -59.38 0.68 26.02
C ALA A 94 -58.02 0.55 25.31
N ASP A 95 -58.04 0.64 23.98
CA ASP A 95 -56.85 0.64 23.10
C ASP A 95 -55.90 1.82 23.38
N GLN A 96 -55.05 1.68 24.40
CA GLN A 96 -53.75 2.31 24.38
C GLN A 96 -52.86 1.50 23.44
N ALA A 97 -52.99 1.82 22.15
CA ALA A 97 -52.08 1.33 21.11
C ALA A 97 -50.66 1.81 21.44
N ASP A 98 -49.90 0.93 22.10
CA ASP A 98 -48.53 1.18 22.52
C ASP A 98 -47.68 1.46 21.27
N GLN A 99 -47.36 2.73 21.05
CA GLN A 99 -46.52 3.16 19.93
C GLN A 99 -45.07 2.77 20.25
N ALA A 100 -44.78 1.47 20.09
CA ALA A 100 -43.43 0.93 20.08
C ALA A 100 -42.60 1.79 19.12
N ALA A 101 -41.77 2.65 19.71
CA ALA A 101 -41.02 3.65 18.97
C ALA A 101 -40.18 2.93 17.91
N ALA A 102 -40.35 3.32 16.64
CA ALA A 102 -39.69 2.66 15.52
C ALA A 102 -38.19 2.53 15.84
N PRO A 103 -37.61 1.31 15.79
CA PRO A 103 -36.31 1.04 16.37
C PRO A 103 -35.29 2.01 15.77
N GLN A 104 -34.65 2.79 16.63
CA GLN A 104 -33.65 3.75 16.19
C GLN A 104 -32.54 2.97 15.48
N LEU A 105 -32.41 3.21 14.17
CA LEU A 105 -31.29 2.73 13.40
C LEU A 105 -30.00 3.22 14.08
N GLU A 106 -29.23 2.31 14.66
CA GLU A 106 -27.95 2.65 15.27
C GLU A 106 -27.09 3.34 14.22
N ALA A 107 -26.66 4.56 14.52
CA ALA A 107 -25.86 5.36 13.61
C ALA A 107 -24.55 4.63 13.31
N ASP A 108 -24.23 4.44 12.02
CA ASP A 108 -22.97 3.81 11.63
C ASP A 108 -21.84 4.82 11.84
N PRO A 109 -20.95 4.61 12.84
CA PRO A 109 -19.92 5.60 13.16
C PRO A 109 -18.89 5.75 12.03
N VAL A 110 -18.81 4.79 11.09
CA VAL A 110 -17.99 4.94 9.87
C VAL A 110 -18.69 5.83 8.85
N ALA A 111 -20.02 5.77 8.74
CA ALA A 111 -20.79 6.63 7.84
C ALA A 111 -20.75 8.09 8.32
N ASP A 112 -20.96 8.34 9.62
CA ASP A 112 -20.92 9.69 10.21
C ASP A 112 -19.54 10.34 10.05
N TRP A 113 -18.46 9.58 10.28
CA TRP A 113 -17.09 10.05 10.04
C TRP A 113 -16.81 10.28 8.55
N MET A 114 -17.28 9.43 7.65
CA MET A 114 -17.16 9.62 6.19
C MET A 114 -17.96 10.83 5.67
N ALA A 115 -19.08 11.16 6.31
CA ALA A 115 -19.90 12.33 5.98
C ALA A 115 -19.25 13.68 6.38
N LYS A 116 -18.23 13.66 7.28
CA LYS A 116 -17.47 14.87 7.62
C LYS A 116 -16.81 15.47 6.37
N ALA A 117 -17.06 16.75 6.14
CA ALA A 117 -16.50 17.52 5.04
C ALA A 117 -15.45 18.54 5.55
N PRO A 118 -14.21 18.11 5.89
CA PRO A 118 -13.14 19.01 6.31
C PRO A 118 -12.82 20.04 5.23
N THR A 119 -12.55 21.27 5.66
CA THR A 119 -12.32 22.46 4.81
C THR A 119 -10.96 23.15 5.08
N THR A 120 -10.32 22.84 6.19
CA THR A 120 -9.00 23.34 6.62
C THR A 120 -8.00 22.19 6.81
N ASN A 121 -6.69 22.50 6.83
CA ASN A 121 -5.66 21.48 7.05
C ASN A 121 -5.78 20.80 8.42
N ALA A 122 -6.22 21.53 9.45
CA ALA A 122 -6.46 20.98 10.77
C ALA A 122 -7.63 19.97 10.77
N GLU A 123 -8.76 20.31 10.14
CA GLU A 123 -9.89 19.38 10.00
C GLU A 123 -9.54 18.17 9.15
N TYR A 124 -8.75 18.33 8.08
CA TYR A 124 -8.22 17.22 7.28
C TYR A 124 -7.31 16.30 8.10
N ALA A 125 -6.42 16.86 8.91
CA ALA A 125 -5.53 16.10 9.80
C ALA A 125 -6.33 15.36 10.90
N GLN A 126 -7.29 16.03 11.54
CA GLN A 126 -8.17 15.41 12.53
C GLN A 126 -8.98 14.27 11.92
N TRP A 127 -9.53 14.45 10.71
CA TRP A 127 -10.27 13.39 10.02
C TRP A 127 -9.42 12.14 9.77
N ILE A 128 -8.12 12.30 9.49
CA ILE A 128 -7.18 11.18 9.33
C ILE A 128 -6.84 10.55 10.69
N VAL A 129 -6.74 11.33 11.78
CA VAL A 129 -6.56 10.81 13.14
C VAL A 129 -7.78 9.99 13.59
N ASP A 130 -9.00 10.48 13.36
CA ASP A 130 -10.25 9.74 13.60
C ASP A 130 -10.25 8.38 12.88
N GLY A 131 -9.73 8.33 11.65
CA GLY A 131 -9.65 7.12 10.81
C GLY A 131 -8.86 5.96 11.42
N VAL A 132 -8.08 6.20 12.47
CA VAL A 132 -7.42 5.16 13.28
C VAL A 132 -8.47 4.40 14.10
N THR A 133 -9.34 5.12 14.80
CA THR A 133 -10.45 4.57 15.59
C THR A 133 -11.44 3.80 14.72
N HIS A 134 -11.67 4.28 13.49
CA HIS A 134 -12.51 3.57 12.51
C HIS A 134 -11.81 2.38 11.83
N GLY A 135 -10.51 2.17 12.05
CA GLY A 135 -9.75 1.02 11.57
C GLY A 135 -9.34 1.06 10.09
N PHE A 136 -9.17 2.26 9.52
CA PHE A 136 -8.74 2.47 8.12
C PHE A 136 -7.36 3.16 8.00
N VAL A 137 -6.87 3.80 9.06
CA VAL A 137 -5.54 4.42 9.12
C VAL A 137 -4.64 3.66 10.08
N LEU A 138 -3.42 3.36 9.64
CA LEU A 138 -2.36 2.81 10.48
C LEU A 138 -1.09 3.67 10.40
N TRP A 139 -0.57 4.11 11.54
CA TRP A 139 0.70 4.82 11.61
C TRP A 139 1.88 3.85 11.41
N THR A 140 2.76 4.18 10.48
CA THR A 140 3.93 3.34 10.13
C THR A 140 5.22 4.14 9.97
N GLY A 141 5.15 5.46 9.74
CA GLY A 141 6.27 6.37 9.95
C GLY A 141 6.39 6.75 11.43
N LYS A 142 7.61 6.72 11.98
CA LYS A 142 7.92 6.94 13.42
C LYS A 142 7.23 8.16 14.00
N ASP A 143 7.37 9.31 13.34
CA ASP A 143 6.91 10.60 13.86
C ASP A 143 5.53 10.99 13.29
N SER A 144 5.02 10.28 12.28
CA SER A 144 3.87 10.67 11.45
C SER A 144 2.57 10.82 12.24
N LYS A 145 2.38 10.02 13.30
CA LYS A 145 1.25 10.18 14.23
C LYS A 145 1.29 11.57 14.88
N ALA A 146 2.39 11.89 15.56
CA ALA A 146 2.55 13.15 16.28
C ALA A 146 2.57 14.36 15.32
N GLN A 147 3.03 14.18 14.07
CA GLN A 147 2.89 15.20 13.02
C GLN A 147 1.42 15.47 12.67
N MET A 148 0.60 14.43 12.52
CA MET A 148 -0.83 14.60 12.22
C MET A 148 -1.60 15.20 13.39
N GLU A 149 -1.35 14.72 14.61
CA GLU A 149 -1.98 15.24 15.85
C GLU A 149 -1.67 16.73 16.06
N LYS A 150 -0.43 17.16 15.78
CA LYS A 150 -0.06 18.58 15.82
C LYS A 150 -0.82 19.42 14.79
N LEU A 151 -0.88 18.97 13.54
CA LEU A 151 -1.63 19.70 12.49
C LEU A 151 -3.13 19.75 12.80
N ALA A 152 -3.70 18.69 13.38
CA ALA A 152 -5.08 18.65 13.85
C ALA A 152 -5.35 19.66 14.97
N ALA A 153 -4.39 19.86 15.88
CA ALA A 153 -4.41 20.92 16.89
C ALA A 153 -4.09 22.32 16.34
N GLY A 154 -3.87 22.48 15.02
CA GLY A 154 -3.50 23.75 14.40
C GLY A 154 -2.02 24.16 14.60
N GLU A 155 -1.18 23.28 15.15
CA GLU A 155 0.25 23.55 15.33
C GLU A 155 1.06 23.38 14.04
N LYS A 156 2.15 24.14 13.92
CA LYS A 156 3.11 23.98 12.81
C LYS A 156 4.01 22.77 13.02
N VAL A 157 4.37 22.13 11.91
CA VAL A 157 5.27 20.97 11.88
C VAL A 157 6.41 21.25 10.92
N GLY A 158 7.56 21.66 11.44
CA GLY A 158 8.69 22.13 10.62
C GLY A 158 8.32 23.39 9.83
N SER A 159 8.44 23.32 8.51
CA SER A 159 8.02 24.37 7.55
C SER A 159 6.53 24.31 7.19
N THR A 160 5.82 23.25 7.59
CA THR A 160 4.41 23.02 7.29
C THR A 160 3.53 23.75 8.30
N ASP A 161 2.53 24.46 7.78
CA ASP A 161 1.69 25.39 8.55
C ASP A 161 0.22 25.11 8.20
N PRO A 162 -0.60 24.62 9.15
CA PRO A 162 -1.99 24.25 8.89
C PRO A 162 -2.91 25.47 8.71
N SER A 163 -2.48 26.68 9.07
CA SER A 163 -3.24 27.91 8.86
C SER A 163 -3.28 28.36 7.39
N LYS A 164 -2.48 27.74 6.51
CA LYS A 164 -2.53 27.97 5.06
C LYS A 164 -3.90 27.58 4.51
N ALA A 165 -4.48 28.47 3.70
CA ALA A 165 -5.78 28.25 3.04
C ALA A 165 -5.76 27.13 1.99
N GLU A 166 -4.59 26.81 1.41
CA GLU A 166 -4.45 25.65 0.54
C GLU A 166 -4.30 24.37 1.37
N ILE A 167 -5.14 23.37 1.08
CA ILE A 167 -5.04 22.05 1.69
C ILE A 167 -3.81 21.31 1.15
N LEU A 168 -2.93 20.89 2.06
CA LEU A 168 -1.70 20.16 1.80
C LEU A 168 -1.98 18.91 0.96
N GLY A 169 -1.20 18.74 -0.12
CA GLY A 169 -1.45 17.72 -1.13
C GLY A 169 -1.52 16.30 -0.58
N ALA A 170 -0.64 15.92 0.36
CA ALA A 170 -0.69 14.59 0.94
C ALA A 170 -1.85 14.38 1.94
N LEU A 171 -2.44 15.44 2.52
CA LEU A 171 -3.70 15.29 3.27
C LEU A 171 -4.88 14.99 2.34
N LYS A 172 -4.95 15.64 1.16
CA LYS A 172 -5.90 15.28 0.09
C LYS A 172 -5.72 13.81 -0.32
N THR A 173 -4.48 13.39 -0.56
CA THR A 173 -4.13 12.01 -0.95
C THR A 173 -4.54 10.98 0.10
N ILE A 174 -4.15 11.16 1.37
CA ILE A 174 -4.49 10.22 2.45
C ILE A 174 -6.02 10.14 2.60
N ARG A 175 -6.74 11.27 2.61
CA ARG A 175 -8.22 11.27 2.69
C ARG A 175 -8.83 10.47 1.55
N ALA A 176 -8.43 10.70 0.29
CA ALA A 176 -8.96 10.00 -0.87
C ALA A 176 -8.75 8.47 -0.79
N LEU A 177 -7.52 8.04 -0.46
CA LEU A 177 -7.20 6.61 -0.32
C LEU A 177 -7.98 5.95 0.82
N VAL A 178 -8.04 6.59 1.99
CA VAL A 178 -8.78 6.10 3.16
C VAL A 178 -10.28 6.04 2.88
N SER A 179 -10.86 7.08 2.26
CA SER A 179 -12.27 7.09 1.85
C SER A 179 -12.59 5.97 0.88
N ALA A 180 -11.73 5.67 -0.11
CA ALA A 180 -11.98 4.56 -1.03
C ALA A 180 -11.99 3.19 -0.32
N LYS A 181 -11.09 2.96 0.65
CA LYS A 181 -11.10 1.74 1.47
C LYS A 181 -12.31 1.66 2.40
N ALA A 182 -12.74 2.79 2.97
CA ALA A 182 -13.96 2.86 3.77
C ALA A 182 -15.22 2.57 2.93
N THR A 183 -15.37 3.20 1.76
CA THR A 183 -16.48 2.96 0.83
C THR A 183 -16.55 1.49 0.39
N LYS A 184 -15.41 0.89 0.03
CA LYS A 184 -15.27 -0.54 -0.32
C LYS A 184 -15.76 -1.45 0.82
N TRP A 185 -15.41 -1.14 2.06
CA TRP A 185 -15.89 -1.88 3.24
C TRP A 185 -17.37 -1.64 3.55
N THR A 186 -17.89 -0.41 3.41
CA THR A 186 -19.33 -0.14 3.64
C THR A 186 -20.23 -0.84 2.63
N GLY A 187 -19.74 -1.10 1.41
CA GLY A 187 -20.45 -1.88 0.39
C GLY A 187 -20.50 -3.39 0.68
N ASP A 188 -19.57 -3.92 1.46
CA ASP A 188 -19.59 -5.31 1.95
C ASP A 188 -18.88 -5.43 3.30
N LYS A 189 -19.65 -5.18 4.36
CA LYS A 189 -19.17 -5.20 5.76
C LYS A 189 -18.71 -6.59 6.23
N THR A 190 -18.93 -7.66 5.45
CA THR A 190 -18.40 -9.01 5.75
C THR A 190 -16.91 -9.12 5.49
N LYS A 191 -16.32 -8.19 4.73
CA LYS A 191 -14.89 -8.17 4.43
C LYS A 191 -14.09 -7.51 5.54
N ALA A 192 -12.85 -7.95 5.71
CA ALA A 192 -11.89 -7.28 6.59
C ALA A 192 -11.62 -5.85 6.10
N LYS A 193 -11.41 -4.92 7.03
CA LYS A 193 -11.05 -3.53 6.71
C LYS A 193 -9.63 -3.48 6.13
N GLU A 194 -9.49 -2.86 4.96
CA GLU A 194 -8.19 -2.57 4.35
C GLU A 194 -7.65 -1.24 4.90
N THR A 195 -6.42 -1.24 5.42
CA THR A 195 -5.80 -0.06 6.04
C THR A 195 -4.79 0.63 5.13
N ILE A 196 -4.76 1.96 5.17
CA ILE A 196 -3.67 2.77 4.62
C ILE A 196 -2.58 2.91 5.69
N GLY A 197 -1.42 2.32 5.41
CA GLY A 197 -0.22 2.47 6.24
C GLY A 197 0.45 3.81 5.96
N VAL A 198 0.14 4.82 6.78
CA VAL A 198 0.67 6.18 6.65
C VAL A 198 2.12 6.19 7.12
N GLY A 199 3.04 6.21 6.16
CA GLY A 199 4.49 6.31 6.33
C GLY A 199 4.91 7.75 6.64
N SER A 200 6.08 8.18 6.18
CA SER A 200 6.58 9.53 6.50
C SER A 200 5.87 10.61 5.70
N PHE A 201 5.50 11.70 6.37
CA PHE A 201 4.66 12.77 5.82
C PHE A 201 5.39 14.12 5.78
N ILE A 202 6.07 14.52 6.86
CA ILE A 202 6.89 15.73 6.92
C ILE A 202 8.33 15.39 7.32
N ARG A 203 9.31 15.86 6.51
CA ARG A 203 10.76 15.67 6.69
C ARG A 203 11.51 16.96 6.30
N GLY A 204 11.38 18.02 7.10
CA GLY A 204 12.20 19.24 6.99
C GLY A 204 12.16 19.91 5.60
N ALA A 205 13.33 20.27 5.06
CA ALA A 205 13.48 20.85 3.72
C ALA A 205 13.61 19.74 2.65
N SER A 206 12.50 19.04 2.36
CA SER A 206 12.41 17.97 1.37
C SER A 206 10.98 17.92 0.77
N PRO A 207 10.65 17.11 -0.26
CA PRO A 207 9.28 17.06 -0.82
C PRO A 207 8.21 16.61 0.20
N HIS A 208 8.63 16.07 1.34
CA HIS A 208 7.80 15.94 2.53
C HIS A 208 7.73 17.27 3.30
N ASP A 209 7.10 18.28 2.72
CA ASP A 209 6.71 19.53 3.38
C ASP A 209 5.19 19.65 3.57
N GLY A 210 4.51 18.49 3.53
CA GLY A 210 3.05 18.34 3.48
C GLY A 210 2.52 17.95 2.09
N ARG A 211 3.38 17.95 1.06
CA ARG A 211 3.01 17.57 -0.31
C ARG A 211 3.16 16.09 -0.64
N ALA A 212 3.95 15.34 0.12
CA ALA A 212 4.21 13.93 -0.16
C ALA A 212 4.05 13.00 1.04
N ILE A 213 3.65 11.76 0.76
CA ILE A 213 3.43 10.70 1.75
C ILE A 213 4.02 9.37 1.27
N ASP A 214 4.79 8.70 2.14
CA ASP A 214 5.15 7.29 1.95
C ASP A 214 3.97 6.40 2.38
N ILE A 215 3.64 5.35 1.61
CA ILE A 215 2.59 4.38 1.91
C ILE A 215 3.23 3.01 2.16
N ASN A 216 3.18 2.56 3.42
CA ASN A 216 3.92 1.40 3.92
C ASN A 216 3.01 0.18 4.20
N LYS A 217 1.94 0.01 3.41
CA LYS A 217 1.05 -1.18 3.46
C LYS A 217 0.69 -1.80 2.10
N LEU A 218 1.22 -1.29 1.00
CA LEU A 218 1.08 -1.91 -0.32
C LEU A 218 2.16 -2.98 -0.53
N ASP A 219 2.00 -3.87 -1.50
CA ASP A 219 2.96 -4.93 -1.83
C ASP A 219 4.16 -4.38 -2.64
N TRP A 220 5.06 -3.62 -2.00
CA TRP A 220 6.21 -3.01 -2.69
C TRP A 220 7.32 -3.99 -3.09
N THR A 221 7.19 -5.29 -2.75
CA THR A 221 8.18 -6.36 -3.06
C THR A 221 7.65 -7.41 -4.03
N GLY A 222 6.37 -7.75 -3.98
CA GLY A 222 5.78 -8.88 -4.70
C GLY A 222 5.14 -8.56 -6.05
N THR A 223 4.23 -9.43 -6.46
CA THR A 223 3.53 -9.39 -7.76
C THR A 223 2.25 -8.56 -7.74
N ASN A 224 1.66 -8.31 -6.57
CA ASN A 224 0.37 -7.64 -6.42
C ASN A 224 0.55 -6.12 -6.32
N GLY A 225 1.76 -5.65 -5.98
CA GLY A 225 2.13 -4.24 -5.89
C GLY A 225 1.59 -3.36 -7.00
N PRO A 226 1.84 -3.65 -8.29
CA PRO A 226 1.36 -2.81 -9.39
C PRO A 226 -0.17 -2.65 -9.45
N VAL A 227 -0.92 -3.69 -9.09
CA VAL A 227 -2.40 -3.65 -9.04
C VAL A 227 -2.88 -2.81 -7.86
N GLN A 228 -2.19 -2.87 -6.72
CA GLN A 228 -2.51 -2.04 -5.55
C GLN A 228 -2.13 -0.56 -5.76
N VAL A 229 -1.05 -0.28 -6.51
CA VAL A 229 -0.72 1.09 -6.95
C VAL A 229 -1.74 1.60 -7.96
N GLU A 230 -2.22 0.75 -8.88
CA GLU A 230 -3.33 1.10 -9.77
C GLU A 230 -4.63 1.40 -9.01
N GLU A 231 -5.03 0.55 -8.06
CA GLU A 231 -6.20 0.79 -7.19
C GLU A 231 -6.06 2.11 -6.42
N ALA A 232 -4.87 2.38 -5.86
CA ALA A 232 -4.58 3.64 -5.18
C ALA A 232 -4.69 4.85 -6.13
N LEU A 233 -4.12 4.78 -7.32
CA LEU A 233 -4.19 5.85 -8.32
C LEU A 233 -5.62 6.13 -8.80
N ARG A 234 -6.43 5.08 -9.02
CA ARG A 234 -7.84 5.20 -9.42
C ARG A 234 -8.75 5.72 -8.28
N ALA A 235 -8.29 5.66 -7.04
CA ALA A 235 -8.96 6.25 -5.88
C ALA A 235 -8.62 7.74 -5.66
N LEU A 236 -7.60 8.29 -6.31
CA LEU A 236 -7.27 9.72 -6.23
C LEU A 236 -8.20 10.55 -7.14
N PRO A 237 -8.58 11.78 -6.77
CA PRO A 237 -9.25 12.70 -7.68
C PRO A 237 -8.30 13.14 -8.80
N ALA A 238 -8.85 13.55 -9.95
CA ALA A 238 -8.06 14.08 -11.06
C ALA A 238 -7.17 15.26 -10.61
N GLY A 239 -5.87 15.16 -10.90
CA GLY A 239 -4.86 16.07 -10.36
C GLY A 239 -3.46 15.78 -10.89
N SER A 240 -2.46 16.47 -10.33
CA SER A 240 -1.05 16.24 -10.65
C SER A 240 -0.40 15.39 -9.57
N TYR A 241 0.31 14.32 -9.94
CA TYR A 241 0.87 13.38 -8.98
C TYR A 241 2.27 12.90 -9.37
N GLY A 242 3.17 12.85 -8.40
CA GLY A 242 4.48 12.21 -8.52
C GLY A 242 4.47 10.87 -7.79
N ILE A 243 4.78 9.78 -8.49
CA ILE A 243 4.72 8.42 -7.94
C ILE A 243 6.12 7.83 -7.86
N GLY A 244 6.62 7.67 -6.64
CA GLY A 244 7.89 7.00 -6.36
C GLY A 244 7.69 5.50 -6.18
N LEU A 245 8.37 4.70 -6.99
CA LEU A 245 8.27 3.23 -7.00
C LEU A 245 9.67 2.60 -6.79
N PRO A 246 9.80 1.47 -6.08
CA PRO A 246 11.09 0.94 -5.67
C PRO A 246 11.90 0.27 -6.79
N PHE A 247 13.18 0.01 -6.53
CA PHE A 247 14.11 -0.74 -7.38
C PHE A 247 13.99 -2.26 -7.19
N GLN A 248 12.78 -2.78 -6.96
CA GLN A 248 12.54 -4.20 -6.71
C GLN A 248 11.16 -4.66 -7.18
N GLY A 249 10.85 -5.94 -6.97
CA GLY A 249 9.56 -6.53 -7.34
C GLY A 249 9.22 -6.28 -8.82
N GLN A 250 7.94 -5.98 -9.07
CA GLN A 250 7.41 -5.65 -10.39
C GLN A 250 7.47 -4.14 -10.73
N PHE A 251 8.35 -3.39 -10.06
CA PHE A 251 8.56 -1.96 -10.27
C PHE A 251 9.79 -1.70 -11.15
N PHE A 252 10.92 -1.20 -10.62
CA PHE A 252 12.11 -0.93 -11.45
C PHE A 252 13.18 -2.05 -11.41
N PRO A 253 13.98 -2.21 -12.49
CA PRO A 253 15.17 -3.07 -12.50
C PRO A 253 16.31 -2.45 -11.68
N LYS A 254 16.82 -3.18 -10.68
CA LYS A 254 17.85 -2.71 -9.74
C LYS A 254 19.21 -2.53 -10.41
N ASP A 255 19.46 -3.37 -11.39
CA ASP A 255 20.58 -3.37 -12.33
C ASP A 255 20.61 -2.15 -13.25
N GLU A 256 19.53 -1.36 -13.35
CA GLU A 256 19.55 -0.02 -13.99
C GLU A 256 19.82 1.13 -13.01
N TRP A 257 19.90 0.90 -11.69
CA TRP A 257 20.18 1.98 -10.73
C TRP A 257 21.61 2.51 -10.93
N LEU A 258 21.71 3.77 -11.36
CA LEU A 258 22.95 4.46 -11.66
C LEU A 258 23.99 4.35 -10.54
N ASP A 259 23.59 4.44 -9.27
CA ASP A 259 24.54 4.45 -8.16
C ASP A 259 25.11 3.06 -7.87
N GLU A 260 24.37 1.98 -8.13
CA GLU A 260 24.92 0.62 -8.09
C GLU A 260 25.83 0.36 -9.31
N ARG A 261 25.48 0.89 -10.49
CA ARG A 261 26.35 0.87 -11.68
C ARG A 261 27.68 1.61 -11.44
N LYS A 262 27.64 2.77 -10.76
CA LYS A 262 28.84 3.53 -10.34
C LYS A 262 29.71 2.72 -9.38
N LYS A 263 29.12 2.08 -8.36
CA LYS A 263 29.86 1.20 -7.44
C LYS A 263 30.51 0.02 -8.18
N ALA A 264 29.78 -0.62 -9.08
CA ALA A 264 30.30 -1.73 -9.89
C ALA A 264 31.47 -1.29 -10.79
N ALA A 265 31.36 -0.12 -11.44
CA ALA A 265 32.44 0.45 -12.26
C ALA A 265 33.69 0.83 -11.44
N VAL A 266 33.53 1.32 -10.20
CA VAL A 266 34.65 1.55 -9.26
C VAL A 266 35.28 0.23 -8.82
N ALA A 267 34.47 -0.75 -8.40
CA ALA A 267 34.97 -2.05 -7.97
C ALA A 267 35.70 -2.81 -9.09
N ALA A 268 35.25 -2.69 -10.33
CA ALA A 268 35.89 -3.28 -11.50
C ALA A 268 37.20 -2.59 -11.93
N ALA A 269 37.38 -1.31 -11.60
CA ALA A 269 38.61 -0.57 -11.89
C ALA A 269 39.73 -0.84 -10.86
N GLY A 270 39.37 -1.17 -9.62
CA GLY A 270 40.32 -1.45 -8.54
C GLY A 270 41.01 -0.21 -7.98
N GLU A 271 41.98 -0.42 -7.08
CA GLU A 271 42.73 0.65 -6.43
C GLU A 271 43.59 1.42 -7.44
N GLY A 272 43.47 2.76 -7.44
CA GLY A 272 44.14 3.64 -8.41
C GLY A 272 43.58 3.58 -9.85
N GLY A 273 42.63 2.68 -10.13
CA GLY A 273 42.00 2.55 -11.45
C GLY A 273 41.03 3.69 -11.78
N THR A 274 40.81 3.93 -13.07
CA THR A 274 39.76 4.84 -13.55
C THR A 274 38.48 4.03 -13.86
N PRO A 275 37.34 4.30 -13.19
CA PRO A 275 36.06 3.67 -13.49
C PRO A 275 35.63 3.83 -14.95
N ALA A 276 35.14 2.75 -15.55
CA ALA A 276 34.57 2.79 -16.90
C ALA A 276 33.31 3.68 -16.94
N ALA A 277 33.13 4.41 -18.04
CA ALA A 277 31.95 5.26 -18.23
C ALA A 277 30.66 4.44 -18.39
N ILE A 278 29.60 4.89 -17.73
CA ILE A 278 28.25 4.33 -17.81
C ILE A 278 27.55 4.99 -18.99
N THR A 279 27.78 4.45 -20.18
CA THR A 279 27.23 4.94 -21.46
C THR A 279 25.77 4.56 -21.67
N GLU A 280 25.29 3.52 -20.98
CA GLU A 280 23.88 3.13 -20.97
C GLU A 280 23.01 4.08 -20.14
N ALA A 281 21.87 4.45 -20.70
CA ALA A 281 20.84 5.20 -19.98
C ALA A 281 20.37 4.43 -18.74
N SER A 282 20.58 5.02 -17.57
CA SER A 282 20.38 4.43 -16.25
C SER A 282 19.32 5.21 -15.46
N LEU A 283 18.73 4.57 -14.46
CA LEU A 283 17.72 5.14 -13.56
C LEU A 283 18.38 5.76 -12.31
N GLN A 284 17.85 6.88 -11.83
CA GLN A 284 18.32 7.55 -10.61
C GLN A 284 17.12 7.81 -9.68
N LYS A 285 17.33 7.80 -8.36
CA LYS A 285 16.25 8.03 -7.39
C LYS A 285 15.70 9.46 -7.45
N TRP A 286 14.40 9.60 -7.17
CA TRP A 286 13.65 10.85 -7.02
C TRP A 286 13.56 11.71 -8.29
N VAL A 287 13.89 11.15 -9.46
CA VAL A 287 13.86 11.85 -10.76
C VAL A 287 13.22 10.99 -11.86
N GLY A 288 12.39 11.62 -12.70
CA GLY A 288 11.74 10.95 -13.83
C GLY A 288 12.62 10.79 -15.07
N THR A 289 13.75 11.48 -15.17
CA THR A 289 14.67 11.43 -16.32
C THR A 289 15.75 10.36 -16.14
N ARG A 290 16.23 9.77 -17.25
CA ARG A 290 17.36 8.83 -17.26
C ARG A 290 18.71 9.55 -17.41
N TYR A 291 19.79 8.91 -16.97
CA TYR A 291 21.13 9.49 -16.93
C TYR A 291 22.21 8.53 -17.46
N THR A 292 23.27 9.08 -18.05
CA THR A 292 24.57 8.42 -18.23
C THR A 292 25.57 9.05 -17.25
N ALA A 293 26.73 8.42 -17.04
CA ALA A 293 27.77 9.00 -16.18
C ALA A 293 29.18 8.73 -16.71
N THR A 294 30.06 9.71 -16.54
CA THR A 294 31.49 9.64 -16.88
C THR A 294 32.32 9.92 -15.63
N TYR A 295 33.56 9.41 -15.57
CA TYR A 295 34.46 9.67 -14.45
C TYR A 295 35.62 10.56 -14.92
N ALA A 296 35.81 11.70 -14.27
CA ALA A 296 36.83 12.70 -14.60
C ALA A 296 37.26 13.42 -13.31
N ASP A 297 38.53 13.83 -13.20
CA ASP A 297 39.08 14.54 -12.04
C ASP A 297 38.75 13.90 -10.67
N GLY A 298 38.70 12.57 -10.58
CA GLY A 298 38.37 11.85 -9.33
C GLY A 298 36.88 11.87 -8.92
N LYS A 299 35.97 12.31 -9.80
CA LYS A 299 34.53 12.45 -9.53
C LYS A 299 33.68 11.89 -10.69
N TRP A 300 32.45 11.48 -10.36
CA TRP A 300 31.43 11.19 -11.36
C TRP A 300 30.80 12.49 -11.89
N VAL A 301 30.58 12.56 -13.20
CA VAL A 301 29.83 13.60 -13.90
C VAL A 301 28.64 12.95 -14.58
N ASP A 302 27.45 13.20 -14.05
CA ASP A 302 26.18 12.66 -14.53
C ASP A 302 25.60 13.55 -15.63
N ALA A 303 25.16 12.95 -16.74
CA ALA A 303 24.54 13.65 -17.87
C ALA A 303 23.12 13.12 -18.11
N LYS A 304 22.15 14.02 -18.25
CA LYS A 304 20.78 13.64 -18.63
C LYS A 304 20.77 13.05 -20.05
N THR A 305 20.00 11.99 -20.23
CA THR A 305 19.79 11.35 -21.54
C THR A 305 18.30 11.14 -21.83
N SER A 306 17.98 10.65 -23.03
CA SER A 306 16.61 10.46 -23.50
C SER A 306 15.84 9.35 -22.77
N GLY A 307 14.51 9.47 -22.77
CA GLY A 307 13.60 8.54 -22.11
C GLY A 307 13.25 8.94 -20.67
N GLN A 308 12.24 8.29 -20.12
CA GLN A 308 11.69 8.52 -18.80
C GLN A 308 11.76 7.24 -17.95
N ALA A 309 11.61 7.38 -16.63
CA ALA A 309 11.58 6.24 -15.72
C ALA A 309 10.40 5.30 -16.03
N ILE A 310 9.22 5.84 -16.35
CA ILE A 310 8.02 5.04 -16.71
C ILE A 310 8.27 4.05 -17.86
N ASP A 311 9.15 4.38 -18.81
CA ASP A 311 9.54 3.49 -19.92
C ASP A 311 10.15 2.18 -19.39
N ARG A 312 10.87 2.25 -18.26
CA ARG A 312 11.61 1.15 -17.62
C ARG A 312 10.86 0.49 -16.45
N LEU A 313 9.63 0.91 -16.15
CA LEU A 313 8.75 0.20 -15.23
C LEU A 313 8.50 -1.22 -15.78
N LYS A 314 8.57 -2.26 -14.93
CA LYS A 314 8.38 -3.66 -15.37
C LYS A 314 6.91 -3.95 -15.69
N SER A 315 5.98 -3.53 -14.81
CA SER A 315 4.55 -3.79 -15.01
C SER A 315 3.97 -3.02 -16.21
N ALA A 316 3.60 -3.76 -17.26
CA ALA A 316 2.89 -3.22 -18.41
C ALA A 316 1.48 -2.71 -18.04
N THR A 317 0.76 -3.42 -17.16
CA THR A 317 -0.58 -3.03 -16.68
C THR A 317 -0.55 -1.66 -16.01
N LEU A 318 0.43 -1.42 -15.13
CA LEU A 318 0.54 -0.12 -14.44
C LEU A 318 0.92 1.02 -15.41
N LYS A 319 1.74 0.77 -16.44
CA LYS A 319 1.96 1.76 -17.52
C LYS A 319 0.65 2.08 -18.26
N ALA A 320 -0.14 1.06 -18.59
CA ALA A 320 -1.41 1.24 -19.28
C ALA A 320 -2.40 2.04 -18.43
N ALA A 321 -2.55 1.71 -17.15
CA ALA A 321 -3.41 2.44 -16.22
C ALA A 321 -2.97 3.90 -16.02
N ILE A 322 -1.67 4.17 -15.89
CA ILE A 322 -1.14 5.55 -15.80
C ILE A 322 -1.39 6.32 -17.11
N THR A 323 -1.25 5.65 -18.27
CA THR A 323 -1.54 6.26 -19.59
C THR A 323 -3.03 6.57 -19.75
N GLU A 324 -3.90 5.67 -19.31
CA GLU A 324 -5.36 5.84 -19.30
C GLU A 324 -5.79 7.01 -18.38
N LEU A 325 -5.23 7.10 -17.17
CA LEU A 325 -5.51 8.19 -16.23
C LEU A 325 -5.00 9.53 -16.77
N ASN A 326 -3.80 9.57 -17.35
CA ASN A 326 -3.31 10.79 -18.01
C ASN A 326 -4.19 11.19 -19.21
N GLY A 327 -4.70 10.23 -19.98
CA GLY A 327 -5.73 10.45 -21.01
C GLY A 327 -7.07 10.97 -20.47
N LYS A 328 -7.37 10.74 -19.18
CA LYS A 328 -8.51 11.27 -18.44
C LYS A 328 -8.22 12.60 -17.72
N GLY A 329 -7.11 13.27 -18.06
CA GLY A 329 -6.76 14.61 -17.55
C GLY A 329 -5.94 14.64 -16.25
N TYR A 330 -5.49 13.48 -15.77
CA TYR A 330 -4.50 13.43 -14.68
C TYR A 330 -3.11 13.85 -15.23
N LYS A 331 -2.20 14.24 -14.33
CA LYS A 331 -0.79 14.53 -14.65
C LYS A 331 0.12 13.70 -13.75
N ILE A 332 0.13 12.40 -13.99
CA ILE A 332 0.95 11.42 -13.25
C ILE A 332 2.32 11.34 -13.91
N TYR A 333 3.37 11.63 -13.14
CA TYR A 333 4.76 11.28 -13.45
C TYR A 333 5.26 10.19 -12.49
N VAL A 334 6.23 9.39 -12.95
CA VAL A 334 6.76 8.25 -12.20
C VAL A 334 8.26 8.43 -12.04
N PHE A 335 8.80 8.09 -10.86
CA PHE A 335 10.24 8.09 -10.59
C PHE A 335 10.66 6.89 -9.72
N PRO A 336 11.94 6.46 -9.77
CA PRO A 336 12.47 5.45 -8.87
C PRO A 336 12.64 6.00 -7.44
N ASP A 337 12.36 5.21 -6.43
CA ASP A 337 12.53 5.57 -5.01
C ASP A 337 13.16 4.42 -4.21
N ASN A 338 12.95 4.39 -2.89
CA ASN A 338 13.56 3.48 -1.95
C ASN A 338 12.79 2.16 -1.78
N ASP A 339 13.53 1.10 -1.46
CA ASP A 339 13.06 -0.30 -1.47
C ASP A 339 12.19 -0.68 -0.25
N ASN A 340 11.37 0.23 0.28
CA ASN A 340 10.58 0.00 1.50
C ASN A 340 9.19 0.69 1.56
N HIS A 341 8.75 1.38 0.51
CA HIS A 341 7.43 2.02 0.46
C HIS A 341 6.99 2.31 -0.99
N ILE A 342 5.74 2.77 -1.16
CA ILE A 342 5.27 3.47 -2.36
C ILE A 342 5.12 4.95 -1.99
N HIS A 343 5.71 5.86 -2.75
CA HIS A 343 5.65 7.30 -2.45
C HIS A 343 4.63 8.00 -3.35
N ILE A 344 3.79 8.87 -2.78
CA ILE A 344 2.83 9.69 -3.54
C ILE A 344 2.99 11.16 -3.16
N GLN A 345 3.43 11.96 -4.13
CA GLN A 345 3.48 13.42 -4.09
C GLN A 345 2.27 14.01 -4.81
N ASN A 346 1.68 15.05 -4.22
CA ASN A 346 0.63 15.90 -4.76
C ASN A 346 1.12 17.36 -4.53
N PRO A 347 1.67 18.02 -5.58
CA PRO A 347 2.66 19.11 -5.44
C PRO A 347 2.08 20.52 -5.22
#